data_AF-A0A1A2LBB5-F1
#
_entry.id   AF-A0A1A2LBB5-F1
#
_cell.length_a   1.000
_cell.length_b   1.000
_cell.length_c   1.000
_cell.angle_alpha   90.00
_cell.angle_beta   90.00
_cell.angle_gamma   90.00
#
_symmetry.space_group_name_H-M   'P 1'
#
loop_
_entity.id
_entity.type
_entity.pdbx_description
1 polymer ?
#
loop_
_entity_poly.entity_id
_entity_poly.type
_entity_poly.pdbx_seq_one_letter_code
_entity_poly.pdbx_strand_id
1 'polypeptide(L)'
;MVAMFLISGDTGGYFRNGDTVTPTADEHIVFVKEKHLDGKPASSVRCSATTDAGEAVSVSVPDEVLHTSRGARPTTDYVSVAELPTDQGPLTVTCTKGGAVDNYLDLVLGKPDSSTGVTIFFVGYVLLLIILVTVVRVLNRRYFRRYPRPPADGGHWQV
;
A
#
# COMPACT_ATOMS: atom_id res chain seq x y z
N MET A 1 -0.36 -1.50 -28.00
CA MET A 1 0.29 -2.18 -26.86
C MET A 1 0.34 -1.18 -25.73
N VAL A 2 -0.50 -1.34 -24.70
CA VAL A 2 -0.52 -0.44 -23.54
C VAL A 2 0.46 -1.03 -22.54
N ALA A 3 1.66 -0.45 -22.46
CA ALA A 3 2.64 -0.76 -21.44
C ALA A 3 2.11 -0.22 -20.11
N MET A 4 1.50 -1.11 -19.33
CA MET A 4 1.10 -0.82 -17.95
C MET A 4 2.39 -0.81 -17.13
N PHE A 5 3.05 0.35 -17.08
CA PHE A 5 4.15 0.59 -16.16
C PHE A 5 3.57 0.58 -14.74
N LEU A 6 3.71 -0.56 -14.07
CA LEU A 6 3.62 -0.64 -12.63
C LEU A 6 4.79 0.17 -12.09
N ILE A 7 4.51 1.43 -11.75
CA ILE A 7 5.40 2.27 -10.95
C ILE A 7 5.39 1.64 -9.55
N SER A 8 6.18 0.59 -9.37
CA SER A 8 6.69 0.21 -8.05
C SER A 8 7.60 1.36 -7.64
N GLY A 9 7.01 2.38 -7.00
CA GLY A 9 7.79 3.41 -6.35
C GLY A 9 8.71 2.72 -5.35
N ASP A 10 10.01 3.00 -5.41
CA ASP A 10 10.94 2.63 -4.37
C ASP A 10 10.35 3.13 -3.05
N THR A 11 9.90 2.21 -2.21
CA THR A 11 9.26 2.50 -0.92
C THR A 11 10.30 2.55 0.19
N GLY A 12 11.53 2.99 -0.08
CA GLY A 12 12.65 3.14 0.87
C GLY A 12 13.69 2.02 0.96
N GLY A 13 14.57 2.07 1.94
CA GLY A 13 15.74 1.20 2.06
C GLY A 13 15.62 0.11 3.12
N TYR A 14 16.28 -1.03 2.87
CA TYR A 14 16.63 -1.97 3.93
C TYR A 14 17.74 -1.37 4.79
N PHE A 15 17.67 -1.53 6.10
CA PHE A 15 18.73 -1.11 7.01
C PHE A 15 18.88 -2.10 8.15
N ARG A 16 20.04 -2.13 8.79
CA ARG A 16 20.30 -2.97 9.96
C ARG A 16 20.05 -2.19 11.24
N ASN A 17 19.80 -2.94 12.29
CA ASN A 17 19.67 -2.38 13.62
C ASN A 17 20.98 -1.67 14.03
N GLY A 18 20.91 -0.39 14.38
CA GLY A 18 22.07 0.46 14.66
C GLY A 18 22.65 1.18 13.45
N ASP A 19 22.05 1.06 12.26
CA ASP A 19 22.45 1.85 11.10
C ASP A 19 21.88 3.27 11.17
N THR A 20 22.59 4.19 10.54
CA THR A 20 22.14 5.56 10.31
C THR A 20 21.23 5.59 9.08
N VAL A 21 20.00 6.05 9.27
CA VAL A 21 19.01 6.25 8.21
C VAL A 21 18.65 7.73 8.14
N THR A 22 18.23 8.20 6.96
CA THR A 22 17.77 9.59 6.79
C THR A 22 16.27 9.56 6.51
N PRO A 23 15.42 9.83 7.51
CA PRO A 23 13.97 9.83 7.31
C PRO A 23 13.58 10.94 6.34
N THR A 24 12.71 10.62 5.39
CA THR A 24 12.13 11.59 4.45
C THR A 24 10.62 11.59 4.56
N ALA A 25 9.94 12.59 3.98
CA ALA A 25 8.48 12.68 4.02
C ALA A 25 7.78 11.41 3.51
N ASP A 26 8.38 10.73 2.53
CA ASP A 26 7.87 9.47 1.98
C ASP A 26 8.41 8.21 2.69
N GLU A 27 9.46 8.33 3.50
CA GLU A 27 10.19 7.20 4.09
C GLU A 27 10.61 7.54 5.52
N HIS A 28 9.64 7.51 6.44
CA HIS A 28 9.85 7.83 7.86
C HIS A 28 9.31 6.75 8.79
N ILE A 29 8.59 5.76 8.26
CA ILE A 29 8.03 4.67 9.06
C ILE A 29 8.99 3.48 9.00
N VAL A 30 9.34 2.97 10.18
CA VAL A 30 10.15 1.77 10.34
C VAL A 30 9.23 0.56 10.39
N PHE A 31 9.50 -0.39 9.52
CA PHE A 31 8.82 -1.66 9.45
C PHE A 31 9.75 -2.80 9.81
N VAL A 32 9.21 -3.82 10.47
CA VAL A 32 9.88 -5.10 10.75
C VAL A 32 9.21 -6.22 9.98
N LYS A 33 10.01 -7.17 9.51
CA LYS A 33 9.49 -8.39 8.89
C LYS A 33 8.58 -9.16 9.85
N GLU A 34 7.36 -9.45 9.42
CA GLU A 34 6.34 -10.09 10.27
C GLU A 34 6.80 -11.45 10.80
N LYS A 35 7.48 -12.24 9.95
CA LYS A 35 8.03 -13.55 10.35
C LYS A 35 9.05 -13.45 11.48
N HIS A 36 9.74 -12.32 11.64
CA HIS A 36 10.72 -12.13 12.72
C HIS A 36 10.05 -11.75 14.04
N LEU A 37 8.72 -11.58 14.09
CA LEU A 37 8.00 -11.33 15.33
C LEU A 37 7.69 -12.61 16.13
N ASP A 38 7.93 -13.81 15.58
CA ASP A 38 7.60 -15.11 16.20
C ASP A 38 6.15 -15.19 16.72
N GLY A 39 5.20 -14.59 16.00
CA GLY A 39 3.79 -14.54 16.39
C GLY A 39 3.45 -13.52 17.49
N LYS A 40 4.41 -12.67 17.91
CA LYS A 40 4.18 -11.56 18.83
C LYS A 40 3.64 -10.33 18.10
N PRO A 41 2.88 -9.45 18.78
CA PRO A 41 2.43 -8.20 18.18
C PRO A 41 3.61 -7.26 17.89
N ALA A 42 3.45 -6.37 16.91
CA ALA A 42 4.45 -5.35 16.57
C ALA A 42 4.82 -4.45 17.77
N SER A 43 3.89 -4.24 18.71
CA SER A 43 4.12 -3.50 19.96
C SER A 43 5.16 -4.13 20.90
N SER A 44 5.57 -5.39 20.64
CA SER A 44 6.66 -6.05 21.35
C SER A 44 8.05 -5.58 20.91
N VAL A 45 8.14 -4.86 19.78
CA VAL A 45 9.34 -4.20 19.29
C VAL A 45 9.33 -2.73 19.73
N ARG A 46 10.42 -2.28 20.33
CA ARG A 46 10.62 -0.88 20.74
C ARG A 46 11.82 -0.32 20.02
N CYS A 47 11.63 0.75 19.25
CA CYS A 47 12.71 1.44 18.57
C CYS A 47 13.00 2.79 19.24
N SER A 48 14.28 3.14 19.26
CA SER A 48 14.83 4.43 19.65
C SER A 48 15.66 4.99 18.50
N ALA A 49 15.73 6.31 18.41
CA ALA A 49 16.55 7.00 17.44
C ALA A 49 17.50 7.96 18.16
N THR A 50 18.73 8.06 17.66
CA THR A 50 19.73 9.01 18.15
C THR A 50 20.26 9.83 16.98
N THR A 51 20.38 11.15 17.16
CA THR A 51 21.03 12.01 16.16
C THR A 51 22.54 11.74 16.09
N ASP A 52 23.21 12.25 15.06
CA ASP A 52 24.68 12.21 14.96
C ASP A 52 25.38 12.92 16.12
N ALA A 53 24.69 13.85 16.79
CA ALA A 53 25.17 14.50 18.02
C ALA A 53 25.05 13.62 19.27
N GLY A 54 24.48 12.41 19.15
CA GLY A 54 24.24 11.48 20.24
C GLY A 54 23.02 11.81 21.10
N GLU A 55 22.17 12.75 20.64
CA GLU A 55 20.94 13.11 21.37
C GLU A 55 19.85 12.08 21.11
N ALA A 56 19.18 11.63 22.17
CA ALA A 56 18.05 10.73 22.07
C ALA A 56 16.83 11.48 21.52
N VAL A 57 16.27 10.96 20.44
CA VAL A 57 15.09 11.51 19.78
C VAL A 57 13.87 10.70 20.16
N SER A 58 12.77 11.38 20.43
CA SER A 58 11.49 10.73 20.69
C SER A 58 10.98 10.09 19.41
N VAL A 59 10.78 8.77 19.45
CA VAL A 59 10.21 7.98 18.36
C VAL A 59 8.78 7.63 18.72
N SER A 60 7.83 7.97 17.85
CA SER A 60 6.43 7.60 18.03
C SER A 60 6.18 6.18 17.52
N VAL A 61 5.18 5.52 18.10
CA VAL A 61 4.61 4.31 17.51
C VAL A 61 3.38 4.76 16.73
N PRO A 62 3.20 4.32 15.47
CA PRO A 62 1.99 4.62 14.71
C PRO A 62 0.72 4.23 15.48
N ASP A 63 -0.31 5.07 15.42
CA ASP A 63 -1.60 4.81 16.10
C ASP A 63 -2.28 3.53 15.59
N GLU A 64 -2.09 3.24 14.30
CA GLU A 64 -2.56 2.02 13.64
C GLU A 64 -1.38 1.19 13.13
N VAL A 65 -1.52 -0.13 13.17
CA VAL A 65 -0.51 -1.04 12.62
C VAL A 65 -0.58 -0.98 11.10
N LEU A 66 0.45 -0.39 10.49
CA LEU A 66 0.59 -0.27 9.04
C LEU A 66 1.38 -1.45 8.47
N HIS A 67 1.09 -1.78 7.21
CA HIS A 67 1.72 -2.89 6.50
C HIS A 67 2.43 -2.41 5.24
N THR A 68 3.56 -3.03 4.92
CA THR A 68 4.19 -2.92 3.61
C THR A 68 4.70 -4.27 3.14
N SER A 69 4.69 -4.50 1.84
CA SER A 69 5.14 -5.75 1.22
C SER A 69 6.27 -5.50 0.25
N ARG A 70 7.31 -6.34 0.30
CA ARG A 70 8.47 -6.25 -0.60
C ARG A 70 8.92 -7.58 -1.16
N GLY A 71 9.59 -7.52 -2.31
CA GLY A 71 10.17 -8.65 -3.01
C GLY A 71 9.26 -9.23 -4.09
N ALA A 72 9.89 -9.81 -5.12
CA ALA A 72 9.18 -10.51 -6.18
C ALA A 72 8.91 -11.96 -5.75
N ARG A 73 7.65 -12.25 -5.35
CA ARG A 73 7.03 -13.57 -5.08
C ARG A 73 7.97 -14.71 -4.59
N PRO A 74 7.82 -15.23 -3.36
CA PRO A 74 6.83 -14.84 -2.36
C PRO A 74 7.09 -13.43 -1.84
N THR A 75 6.05 -12.61 -1.77
CA THR A 75 6.12 -11.29 -1.13
C THR A 75 6.43 -11.49 0.35
N THR A 76 7.31 -10.65 0.87
CA THR A 76 7.62 -10.60 2.30
C THR A 76 6.83 -9.47 2.90
N ASP A 77 6.04 -9.79 3.92
CA ASP A 77 5.21 -8.84 4.64
C ASP A 77 5.98 -8.23 5.82
N TYR A 78 5.84 -6.92 5.94
CA TYR A 78 6.45 -6.10 6.96
C TYR A 78 5.37 -5.29 7.69
N VAL A 79 5.60 -5.04 8.97
CA VAL A 79 4.65 -4.42 9.90
C VAL A 79 5.31 -3.23 10.59
N SER A 80 4.60 -2.11 10.72
CA SER A 80 5.15 -0.89 11.30
C SER A 80 5.39 -1.04 12.80
N VAL A 81 6.53 -0.53 13.26
CA VAL A 81 6.93 -0.56 14.68
C VAL A 81 7.23 0.83 15.25
N ALA A 82 7.59 1.77 14.39
CA ALA A 82 8.01 3.10 14.80
C ALA A 82 7.89 4.11 13.65
N GLU A 83 7.77 5.38 14.02
CA GLU A 83 7.73 6.52 13.12
C GLU A 83 8.82 7.51 13.54
N LEU A 84 9.68 7.86 12.60
CA LEU A 84 10.85 8.70 12.81
C LEU A 84 10.53 10.15 12.43
N PRO A 85 11.03 11.14 13.18
CA PRO A 85 10.91 12.53 12.77
C PRO A 85 11.79 12.83 11.55
N THR A 86 11.24 13.59 10.60
CA THR A 86 11.90 13.96 9.34
C THR A 86 12.70 15.26 9.43
N ASP A 87 12.49 16.06 10.47
CA ASP A 87 13.09 17.39 10.61
C ASP A 87 14.52 17.37 11.20
N GLN A 88 15.02 16.22 11.63
CA GLN A 88 16.27 16.11 12.42
C GLN A 88 17.47 15.53 11.66
N GLY A 89 17.36 15.33 10.34
CA GLY A 89 18.45 14.82 9.52
C GLY A 89 18.74 13.32 9.75
N PRO A 90 20.01 12.87 9.61
CA PRO A 90 20.37 11.47 9.80
C PRO A 90 20.14 11.02 11.25
N LEU A 91 19.48 9.87 11.41
CA LEU A 91 19.16 9.26 12.70
C LEU A 91 19.68 7.83 12.73
N THR A 92 20.37 7.48 13.80
CA THR A 92 20.76 6.10 14.08
C THR A 92 19.63 5.40 14.82
N VAL A 93 19.09 4.34 14.22
CA VAL A 93 17.88 3.68 14.70
C VAL A 93 18.22 2.35 15.35
N THR A 94 17.82 2.20 16.60
CA THR A 94 18.05 0.99 17.40
C THR A 94 16.73 0.39 17.84
N CYS A 95 16.47 -0.86 17.47
CA CYS A 95 15.24 -1.58 17.82
C CYS A 95 15.54 -2.74 18.78
N THR A 96 14.66 -2.95 19.75
CA THR A 96 14.74 -4.04 20.72
C THR A 96 13.49 -4.89 20.64
N LYS A 97 13.65 -6.22 20.70
CA LYS A 97 12.55 -7.18 20.70
C LYS A 97 12.53 -7.88 22.06
N GLY A 98 11.44 -7.75 22.80
CA GLY A 98 11.33 -8.35 24.14
C GLY A 98 12.37 -7.85 25.16
N GLY A 99 12.88 -6.62 24.98
CA GLY A 99 13.85 -5.98 25.88
C GLY A 99 15.33 -6.23 25.55
N ALA A 100 15.64 -7.02 24.51
CA ALA A 100 17.01 -7.21 24.03
C ALA A 100 17.19 -6.59 22.63
N VAL A 101 18.36 -6.02 22.38
CA VAL A 101 18.77 -5.62 21.02
C VAL A 101 18.95 -6.89 20.21
N ASP A 102 18.22 -6.99 19.10
CA ASP A 102 18.29 -8.13 18.21
C ASP A 102 18.74 -7.64 16.82
N ASN A 103 19.94 -8.07 16.43
CA ASN A 103 20.59 -7.68 15.19
C ASN A 103 20.07 -8.46 13.98
N TYR A 104 19.22 -9.48 14.19
CA TYR A 104 18.59 -10.25 13.13
C TYR A 104 17.23 -9.67 12.69
N LEU A 105 16.78 -8.55 13.27
CA LEU A 105 15.61 -7.86 12.75
C LEU A 105 15.90 -7.33 11.35
N ASP A 106 15.06 -7.75 10.40
CA ASP A 106 15.06 -7.24 9.03
C ASP A 106 14.17 -6.00 9.04
N LEU A 107 14.82 -4.83 9.03
CA LEU A 107 14.20 -3.52 9.16
C LEU A 107 14.14 -2.83 7.80
N VAL A 108 13.02 -2.18 7.54
CA VAL A 108 12.76 -1.43 6.31
C VAL A 108 12.27 -0.06 6.70
N LEU A 109 12.90 0.96 6.13
CA LEU A 109 12.38 2.32 6.18
C LEU A 109 11.51 2.54 4.95
N GLY A 110 10.30 3.07 5.12
CA GLY A 110 9.40 3.27 3.99
C GLY A 110 8.09 3.94 4.33
N LYS A 111 7.12 3.76 3.42
CA LYS A 111 5.72 4.15 3.58
C LYS A 111 4.82 2.92 3.64
N PRO A 112 3.62 3.06 4.24
CA PRO A 112 2.59 2.02 4.14
C PRO A 112 2.27 1.72 2.67
N ASP A 113 1.93 0.47 2.40
CA ASP A 113 1.39 0.10 1.11
C ASP A 113 0.11 0.91 0.89
N SER A 114 0.20 1.88 -0.01
CA SER A 114 -0.96 2.61 -0.46
C SER A 114 -1.84 1.62 -1.23
N SER A 115 -3.06 1.37 -0.74
CA SER A 115 -4.09 0.57 -1.43
C SER A 115 -4.60 1.25 -2.73
N THR A 116 -3.77 2.08 -3.36
CA THR A 116 -4.04 2.72 -4.65
C THR A 116 -4.22 1.70 -5.77
N GLY A 117 -3.60 0.53 -5.67
CA GLY A 117 -3.84 -0.56 -6.64
C GLY A 117 -5.29 -1.03 -6.67
N VAL A 118 -5.92 -1.17 -5.49
CA VAL A 118 -7.32 -1.60 -5.36
C VAL A 118 -8.26 -0.51 -5.85
N THR A 119 -7.99 0.76 -5.52
CA THR A 119 -8.83 1.87 -5.98
C THR A 119 -8.76 2.06 -7.49
N ILE A 120 -7.57 1.95 -8.10
CA ILE A 120 -7.40 1.99 -9.57
C ILE A 120 -8.18 0.86 -10.24
N PHE A 121 -8.16 -0.36 -9.67
CA PHE A 121 -8.94 -1.48 -10.17
C PHE A 121 -10.45 -1.19 -10.16
N PHE A 122 -10.98 -0.68 -9.04
CA PHE A 122 -12.40 -0.31 -8.93
C PHE A 122 -12.79 0.81 -9.90
N VAL A 123 -11.95 1.84 -10.06
CA VAL A 123 -12.19 2.92 -11.02
C VAL A 123 -12.24 2.38 -12.46
N GLY A 124 -11.29 1.52 -12.83
CA GLY A 124 -11.28 0.86 -14.15
C GLY A 124 -12.51 -0.01 -14.38
N TYR A 125 -12.92 -0.79 -13.38
CA TYR A 125 -14.11 -1.64 -13.45
C TYR A 125 -15.40 -0.83 -13.64
N VAL A 126 -15.58 0.26 -12.90
CA VAL A 126 -16.73 1.15 -13.03
C VAL A 126 -16.79 1.79 -14.41
N LEU A 127 -15.65 2.27 -14.94
CA LEU A 127 -15.57 2.82 -16.29
C LEU A 127 -16.00 1.79 -17.36
N LEU A 128 -15.56 0.54 -17.21
CA LEU A 128 -15.91 -0.53 -18.14
C LEU A 128 -17.43 -0.82 -18.10
N LEU A 129 -18.03 -0.86 -16.90
CA LEU A 129 -19.48 -1.02 -16.76
C LEU A 129 -20.25 0.14 -17.41
N ILE A 130 -19.80 1.39 -17.24
CA ILE A 130 -20.41 2.55 -17.88
C ILE A 130 -20.37 2.38 -19.40
N ILE A 131 -19.23 2.02 -19.98
CA ILE A 131 -19.09 1.79 -21.42
C ILE A 131 -20.06 0.71 -21.89
N LEU A 132 -20.11 -0.42 -21.19
CA LEU A 132 -20.98 -1.54 -21.54
C LEU A 132 -22.47 -1.14 -21.51
N VAL A 133 -22.92 -0.45 -20.45
CA VAL A 133 -24.29 0.07 -20.34
C VAL A 133 -24.60 1.06 -21.47
N THR A 134 -23.63 1.91 -21.82
CA THR A 134 -23.79 2.91 -22.90
C THR A 134 -23.94 2.21 -24.25
N VAL A 135 -23.10 1.21 -24.54
CA VAL A 135 -23.17 0.39 -25.76
C VAL A 135 -24.51 -0.33 -25.84
N VAL A 136 -24.95 -0.98 -24.75
CA VAL A 136 -26.26 -1.64 -24.69
C VAL A 136 -27.38 -0.63 -24.97
N ARG A 137 -27.36 0.55 -24.35
CA ARG A 137 -28.37 1.60 -24.63
C ARG A 137 -28.36 2.06 -26.08
N VAL A 138 -27.18 2.25 -26.67
CA VAL A 138 -27.04 2.71 -28.06
C VAL A 138 -27.51 1.64 -29.04
N LEU A 139 -27.10 0.38 -28.83
CA LEU A 139 -27.55 -0.76 -29.63
C LEU A 139 -29.06 -0.95 -29.50
N ASN A 140 -29.61 -0.86 -28.29
CA ASN A 140 -31.04 -0.99 -28.06
C ASN A 140 -31.83 0.13 -28.73
N ARG A 141 -31.34 1.37 -28.65
CA ARG A 141 -31.90 2.52 -29.39
C ARG A 141 -31.83 2.31 -30.90
N ARG A 142 -30.72 1.79 -31.42
CA ARG A 142 -30.53 1.55 -32.86
C ARG A 142 -31.39 0.38 -33.36
N TYR A 143 -31.51 -0.66 -32.56
CA TYR A 143 -32.36 -1.83 -32.81
C TYR A 143 -33.82 -1.40 -32.88
N PHE A 144 -34.33 -0.68 -31.87
CA PHE A 144 -35.71 -0.19 -31.87
C PHE A 144 -36.00 0.97 -32.83
N ARG A 145 -34.96 1.63 -33.37
CA ARG A 145 -35.12 2.53 -34.52
C ARG A 145 -35.31 1.79 -35.84
N ARG A 146 -34.72 0.59 -35.99
CA ARG A 146 -34.88 -0.24 -37.20
C ARG A 146 -36.10 -1.16 -37.12
N TYR A 147 -36.44 -1.62 -35.93
CA TYR A 147 -37.61 -2.45 -35.65
C TYR A 147 -38.42 -1.76 -34.58
N PRO A 148 -39.42 -0.93 -34.96
CA PRO A 148 -40.31 -0.28 -34.00
C PRO A 148 -40.90 -1.36 -33.08
N ARG A 149 -40.95 -1.10 -31.78
CA ARG A 149 -41.66 -2.00 -30.88
C ARG A 149 -43.09 -2.14 -31.39
N PRO A 150 -43.66 -3.36 -31.45
CA PRO A 150 -45.10 -3.47 -31.60
C PRO A 150 -45.73 -2.68 -30.45
N PRO A 151 -46.81 -1.92 -30.70
CA PRO A 151 -47.52 -1.22 -29.65
C PRO A 151 -47.82 -2.21 -28.53
N ALA A 152 -47.68 -1.76 -27.28
CA ALA A 152 -47.82 -2.61 -26.09
C ALA A 152 -49.22 -3.26 -25.97
N ASP A 153 -50.15 -2.93 -26.87
CA ASP A 153 -51.46 -3.53 -27.03
C ASP A 153 -51.43 -4.63 -28.10
N GLY A 154 -50.93 -5.82 -27.74
CA GLY A 154 -51.37 -7.10 -28.32
C GLY A 154 -51.26 -7.32 -29.83
N GLY A 155 -50.49 -6.53 -30.58
CA GLY A 155 -50.38 -6.66 -32.03
C GLY A 155 -49.40 -7.77 -32.46
N HIS A 156 -49.93 -8.87 -32.98
CA HIS A 156 -49.18 -10.00 -33.55
C HIS A 156 -48.17 -9.55 -34.62
N TRP A 157 -46.99 -10.19 -34.64
CA TRP A 157 -46.00 -10.06 -35.71
C TRP A 157 -46.59 -10.63 -37.02
N GLN A 158 -46.80 -9.78 -38.02
CA GLN A 158 -47.09 -10.25 -39.39
C GLN A 158 -45.76 -10.62 -40.07
N VAL A 159 -45.70 -11.88 -40.52
CA VAL A 159 -44.59 -12.50 -41.26
C VAL A 159 -44.74 -12.23 -42.75
#